data_AF-A0A1G7BL24-F1
#
_entry.id   AF-A0A1G7BL24-F1
#
_cell.length_a   1.000
_cell.length_b   1.000
_cell.length_c   1.000
_cell.angle_alpha   90.00
_cell.angle_beta   90.00
_cell.angle_gamma   90.00
#
_symmetry.space_group_name_H-M   'P 1'
#
loop_
_entity.id
_entity.type
_entity.pdbx_description
1 polymer ?
#
loop_
_entity_poly.entity_id
_entity_poly.type
_entity_poly.pdbx_seq_one_letter_code
_entity_poly.pdbx_strand_id
1 'polypeptide(L)'
;MIYTRDARRALMDIPDDAMRGIRSASEPYAQLLARQIRERLSTDWGLSETGAAGPTGNRYGDAAGHSCMAVAGPRQQVITLETASSDRQANMQAFAKAALELLLRNLEQ
;
A
#
# COMPACT_ATOMS: atom_id res chain seq x y z
N MET A 1 4.71 -1.15 9.82
CA MET A 1 3.30 -0.78 10.03
C MET A 1 3.19 0.72 10.26
N ILE A 2 2.45 1.45 9.42
CA ILE A 2 2.26 2.90 9.54
C ILE A 2 0.78 3.18 9.77
N TYR A 3 0.40 3.45 11.01
CA TYR A 3 -1.01 3.73 11.35
C TYR A 3 -1.24 5.17 11.81
N THR A 4 -0.19 5.89 12.21
CA THR A 4 -0.26 7.30 12.65
C THR A 4 0.47 8.21 11.68
N ARG A 5 0.11 9.52 11.68
CA ARG A 5 0.86 10.53 10.90
C ARG A 5 2.32 10.61 11.35
N ASP A 6 2.58 10.44 12.64
CA ASP A 6 3.93 10.50 13.19
C ASP A 6 4.77 9.29 12.77
N ALA A 7 4.20 8.08 12.78
CA ALA A 7 4.86 6.90 12.24
C ALA A 7 5.16 7.04 10.74
N ARG A 8 4.28 7.71 9.99
CA ARG A 8 4.49 7.99 8.56
C ARG A 8 5.65 8.94 8.35
N ARG A 9 5.71 10.03 9.11
CA ARG A 9 6.82 11.00 9.05
C ARG A 9 8.14 10.35 9.47
N ALA A 10 8.15 9.64 10.61
CA ALA A 10 9.34 8.99 11.13
C ALA A 10 9.87 7.88 10.19
N LEU A 11 8.99 7.00 9.69
CA LEU A 11 9.41 5.83 8.91
C LEU A 11 9.59 6.13 7.42
N MET A 12 8.83 7.08 6.86
CA MET A 12 8.84 7.33 5.43
C MET A 12 9.53 8.64 5.04
N ASP A 13 9.68 9.62 5.93
CA ASP A 13 10.30 10.95 5.64
C ASP A 13 9.86 11.51 4.28
N ILE A 14 8.60 11.28 3.94
CA ILE A 14 8.00 11.77 2.70
C ILE A 14 7.72 13.25 2.96
N PRO A 15 8.33 14.17 2.20
CA PRO A 15 8.05 15.58 2.39
C PRO A 15 6.57 15.88 2.05
N ASP A 16 6.00 16.85 2.76
CA ASP A 16 4.55 17.13 2.69
C ASP A 16 4.08 17.52 1.27
N ASP A 17 5.00 18.01 0.43
CA ASP A 17 4.78 18.33 -0.99
C ASP A 17 4.58 17.10 -1.87
N ALA A 18 5.35 16.03 -1.66
CA ALA A 18 5.21 14.75 -2.37
C ALA A 18 3.88 14.05 -2.04
N MET A 19 3.25 14.41 -0.92
CA MET A 19 1.93 13.93 -0.51
C MET A 19 0.79 14.82 -1.03
N ARG A 20 1.08 16.00 -1.56
CA ARG A 20 0.07 16.99 -1.91
C ARG A 20 -0.82 16.48 -3.03
N GLY A 21 -2.12 16.41 -2.76
CA GLY A 21 -3.11 15.91 -3.72
C GLY A 21 -3.19 14.38 -3.81
N ILE A 22 -2.38 13.64 -3.05
CA ILE A 22 -2.40 12.17 -3.02
C ILE A 22 -3.31 11.69 -1.89
N ARG A 23 -4.40 11.02 -2.27
CA ARG A 23 -5.36 10.40 -1.36
C ARG A 23 -4.80 9.07 -0.83
N SER A 24 -4.98 8.76 0.45
CA SER A 24 -4.67 7.41 0.98
C SER A 24 -5.54 6.34 0.31
N ALA A 25 -5.15 5.06 0.39
CA ALA A 25 -5.88 3.96 -0.24
C ALA A 25 -6.12 4.24 -1.74
N SER A 26 -5.04 4.58 -2.43
CA SER A 26 -5.02 4.82 -3.88
C SER A 26 -3.72 4.31 -4.47
N GLU A 27 -3.73 4.01 -5.76
CA GLU A 27 -2.55 3.50 -6.45
C GLU A 27 -1.35 4.46 -6.40
N PRO A 28 -1.50 5.79 -6.64
CA PRO A 28 -0.39 6.73 -6.52
C PRO A 28 0.22 6.75 -5.11
N TYR A 29 -0.64 6.58 -4.09
CA TYR A 29 -0.19 6.55 -2.71
C TYR A 29 0.61 5.28 -2.39
N ALA A 30 0.12 4.12 -2.81
CA ALA A 30 0.87 2.87 -2.68
C ALA A 30 2.22 2.94 -3.40
N GLN A 31 2.26 3.42 -4.64
CA GLN A 31 3.52 3.56 -5.40
C GLN A 31 4.54 4.46 -4.70
N LEU A 32 4.09 5.60 -4.17
CA LEU A 32 4.94 6.50 -3.40
C LEU A 32 5.53 5.79 -2.17
N LEU A 33 4.69 5.08 -1.40
CA LEU A 33 5.14 4.35 -0.22
C LEU A 33 6.16 3.25 -0.57
N ALA A 34 5.90 2.44 -1.61
CA ALA A 34 6.80 1.37 -2.02
C ALA A 34 8.17 1.90 -2.46
N ARG A 35 8.18 3.00 -3.22
CA ARG A 35 9.42 3.66 -3.65
C ARG A 35 10.19 4.22 -2.46
N GLN A 36 9.50 4.94 -1.59
CA GLN A 36 10.14 5.60 -0.47
C GLN A 36 10.77 4.61 0.51
N ILE A 37 10.08 3.51 0.84
CA ILE A 37 10.63 2.53 1.78
C ILE A 37 11.87 1.82 1.20
N ARG A 38 11.87 1.57 -0.12
CA ARG A 38 13.02 1.03 -0.83
C ARG A 38 14.24 1.94 -0.70
N GLU A 39 14.04 3.23 -0.99
CA GLU A 39 15.11 4.23 -0.92
C GLU A 39 15.61 4.43 0.52
N ARG A 40 14.72 4.48 1.51
CA ARG A 40 15.08 4.70 2.91
C ARG A 40 15.83 3.54 3.55
N LEU A 41 15.52 2.32 3.16
CA LEU A 41 16.16 1.12 3.70
C LEU A 41 17.33 0.65 2.83
N SER A 42 17.62 1.34 1.73
CA SER A 42 18.63 0.94 0.75
C SER A 42 18.48 -0.51 0.29
N THR A 43 17.24 -0.96 0.08
CA THR A 43 16.92 -2.31 -0.38
C THR A 43 16.70 -2.34 -1.89
N ASP A 44 16.83 -3.52 -2.50
CA ASP A 44 16.54 -3.68 -3.94
C ASP A 44 15.05 -3.57 -4.25
N TRP A 45 14.21 -3.91 -3.27
CA TRP A 45 12.75 -3.97 -3.40
C TRP A 45 12.05 -3.24 -2.25
N GLY A 46 10.95 -2.56 -2.57
CA GLY A 46 9.99 -2.03 -1.61
C GLY A 46 8.58 -2.53 -1.92
N LEU A 47 7.82 -2.86 -0.89
CA LEU A 47 6.43 -3.31 -0.98
C LEU A 47 5.56 -2.40 -0.09
N SER A 48 4.38 -2.06 -0.57
CA SER A 48 3.40 -1.31 0.21
C SER A 48 1.99 -1.86 0.02
N GLU A 49 1.17 -1.64 1.03
CA GLU A 49 -0.27 -1.92 1.05
C GLU A 49 -0.96 -0.73 1.75
N THR A 50 -2.11 -0.31 1.21
CA THR A 50 -2.94 0.74 1.80
C THR A 50 -4.40 0.53 1.38
N GLY A 51 -5.27 0.34 2.36
CA GLY A 51 -6.67 0.04 2.08
C GLY A 51 -7.61 0.21 3.27
N ALA A 52 -8.83 -0.28 3.09
CA ALA A 52 -9.91 -0.36 4.06
C ALA A 52 -10.28 -1.83 4.29
N ALA A 53 -9.64 -2.48 5.27
CA ALA A 53 -9.91 -3.90 5.55
C ALA A 53 -11.33 -4.16 6.08
N GLY A 54 -12.05 -3.16 6.62
CA GLY A 54 -13.37 -3.34 7.22
C GLY A 54 -13.41 -3.14 8.74
N PRO A 55 -14.58 -3.29 9.38
CA PRO A 55 -15.83 -3.76 8.78
C PRO A 55 -16.55 -2.71 7.92
N THR A 56 -16.18 -1.44 8.05
CA THR A 56 -16.67 -0.34 7.22
C THR A 56 -15.63 0.10 6.20
N GLY A 57 -16.05 0.93 5.25
CA GLY A 57 -15.13 1.68 4.40
C GLY A 57 -14.23 2.65 5.18
N ASN A 58 -13.34 3.33 4.47
CA ASN A 58 -12.49 4.37 5.06
C ASN A 58 -13.09 5.78 4.91
N ARG A 59 -12.50 6.76 5.59
CA ARG A 59 -12.92 8.17 5.54
C ARG A 59 -12.78 8.86 4.17
N TYR A 60 -12.12 8.21 3.21
CA TYR A 60 -11.87 8.74 1.87
C TYR A 60 -12.90 8.27 0.84
N GLY A 61 -13.82 7.36 1.23
CA GLY A 61 -14.91 6.88 0.39
C GLY A 61 -14.74 5.47 -0.15
N ASP A 62 -13.63 4.79 0.12
CA ASP A 62 -13.43 3.41 -0.34
C ASP A 62 -14.23 2.43 0.53
N ALA A 63 -14.80 1.39 -0.09
CA ALA A 63 -15.57 0.35 0.58
C ALA A 63 -14.70 -0.58 1.44
N ALA A 64 -15.32 -1.31 2.37
CA ALA A 64 -14.64 -2.41 3.04
C ALA A 64 -14.22 -3.46 2.00
N GLY A 65 -12.98 -3.94 2.09
CA GLY A 65 -12.40 -4.85 1.12
C GLY A 65 -11.60 -4.19 0.00
N HIS A 66 -11.51 -2.86 -0.01
CA HIS A 66 -10.65 -2.12 -0.93
C HIS A 66 -9.20 -2.06 -0.43
N SER A 67 -8.22 -2.34 -1.28
CA SER A 67 -6.81 -2.06 -1.01
C SER A 67 -6.00 -1.84 -2.29
N CYS A 68 -5.06 -0.91 -2.25
CA CYS A 68 -4.03 -0.74 -3.26
C CYS A 68 -2.69 -1.26 -2.74
N MET A 69 -1.97 -2.02 -3.56
CA MET A 69 -0.64 -2.54 -3.22
C MET A 69 0.33 -2.23 -4.34
N ALA A 70 1.57 -1.85 -3.99
CA ALA A 70 2.59 -1.52 -4.97
C ALA A 70 3.93 -2.16 -4.62
N VAL A 71 4.68 -2.52 -5.66
CA VAL A 71 6.06 -2.98 -5.61
C VAL A 71 6.95 -1.99 -6.35
N ALA A 72 8.08 -1.65 -5.75
CA ALA A 72 9.14 -0.86 -6.36
C ALA A 72 10.43 -1.67 -6.39
N GLY A 73 10.93 -1.98 -7.59
CA GLY A 73 12.23 -2.61 -7.84
C GLY A 73 12.82 -2.07 -9.15
N PRO A 74 13.43 -2.92 -10.00
CA PRO A 74 13.82 -2.54 -11.38
C PRO A 74 12.64 -2.00 -12.19
N ARG A 75 11.44 -2.50 -11.90
CA ARG A 75 10.17 -1.97 -12.42
C ARG A 75 9.24 -1.63 -11.26
N GLN A 76 8.27 -0.76 -11.55
CA GLN A 76 7.21 -0.40 -10.61
C GLN A 76 5.91 -1.03 -11.08
N GLN A 77 5.20 -1.66 -10.16
CA GLN A 77 3.87 -2.21 -10.42
C GLN A 77 2.96 -1.87 -9.26
N VAL A 78 1.70 -1.58 -9.58
CA VAL A 78 0.64 -1.31 -8.61
C VAL A 78 -0.62 -2.01 -9.07
N ILE A 79 -1.41 -2.51 -8.13
CA ILE A 79 -2.72 -3.09 -8.40
C ILE A 79 -3.70 -2.66 -7.30
N THR A 80 -4.98 -2.67 -7.65
CA THR A 80 -6.09 -2.52 -6.71
C THR A 80 -6.82 -3.86 -6.54
N LEU A 81 -7.20 -4.18 -5.31
CA LEU A 81 -7.98 -5.35 -4.94
C LEU A 81 -9.28 -4.90 -4.27
N GLU A 82 -10.38 -5.50 -4.72
CA GLU A 82 -11.73 -5.30 -4.17
C GLU A 82 -12.30 -6.65 -3.77
N THR A 83 -12.36 -6.95 -2.47
CA THR A 83 -12.94 -8.21 -1.99
C THR A 83 -14.46 -8.15 -1.80
N ALA A 84 -15.03 -6.94 -1.81
CA ALA A 84 -16.44 -6.67 -1.53
C ALA A 84 -16.95 -7.32 -0.21
N SER A 85 -16.05 -7.48 0.77
CA SER A 85 -16.33 -8.13 2.04
C SER A 85 -16.13 -7.16 3.20
N SER A 86 -17.00 -7.24 4.21
CA SER A 86 -16.83 -6.56 5.49
C SER A 86 -16.06 -7.39 6.53
N ASP A 87 -15.64 -8.62 6.18
CA ASP A 87 -14.80 -9.43 7.06
C ASP A 87 -13.37 -8.90 7.08
N ARG A 88 -13.07 -8.18 8.17
CA ARG A 88 -11.76 -7.56 8.39
C ARG A 88 -10.61 -8.57 8.39
N GLN A 89 -10.80 -9.74 9.01
CA GLN A 89 -9.72 -10.71 9.13
C GLN A 89 -9.44 -11.38 7.78
N ALA A 90 -10.49 -11.79 7.07
CA ALA A 90 -10.36 -12.35 5.73
C ALA A 90 -9.70 -11.35 4.77
N ASN A 91 -10.08 -10.07 4.84
CA ASN A 91 -9.49 -9.02 4.02
C ASN A 91 -8.00 -8.81 4.30
N MET A 92 -7.59 -8.79 5.57
CA MET A 92 -6.16 -8.68 5.90
C MET A 92 -5.33 -9.81 5.30
N GLN A 93 -5.85 -11.05 5.31
CA GLN A 93 -5.18 -12.20 4.70
C GLN A 93 -5.16 -12.09 3.18
N ALA A 94 -6.27 -11.69 2.56
CA ALA A 94 -6.36 -11.50 1.11
C ALA A 94 -5.39 -10.41 0.61
N PHE A 95 -5.31 -9.28 1.33
CA PHE A 95 -4.41 -8.18 0.98
C PHE A 95 -2.94 -8.60 1.12
N ALA A 96 -2.58 -9.27 2.21
CA ALA A 96 -1.22 -9.77 2.41
C ALA A 96 -0.82 -10.77 1.32
N LYS A 97 -1.71 -11.72 0.99
CA LYS A 97 -1.49 -12.68 -0.09
C LYS A 97 -1.29 -11.98 -1.44
N ALA A 98 -2.19 -11.06 -1.81
CA ALA A 98 -2.10 -10.35 -3.09
C ALA A 98 -0.83 -9.49 -3.20
N ALA A 99 -0.40 -8.87 -2.11
CA ALA A 99 0.84 -8.10 -2.05
C ALA A 99 2.09 -8.99 -2.25
N LEU A 100 2.12 -10.17 -1.62
CA LEU A 100 3.21 -11.13 -1.77
C LEU A 100 3.22 -11.76 -3.18
N GLU A 101 2.07 -12.08 -3.75
CA GLU A 101 1.95 -12.55 -5.14
C GLU A 101 2.42 -11.48 -6.13
N LEU A 102 2.10 -10.21 -5.88
CA LEU A 102 2.59 -9.10 -6.69
C LEU A 102 4.13 -9.00 -6.64
N LEU A 103 4.72 -9.14 -5.46
CA LEU A 103 6.17 -9.15 -5.30
C LEU A 103 6.81 -10.35 -6.00
N LEU A 104 6.27 -11.56 -5.79
CA LEU A 104 6.79 -12.79 -6.40
C LEU A 104 6.80 -12.68 -7.93
N ARG A 105 5.70 -12.24 -8.54
CA ARG A 105 5.63 -12.00 -9.99
C ARG A 105 6.69 -11.02 -10.48
N ASN A 106 7.09 -10.04 -9.67
CA ASN A 106 8.13 -9.08 -10.06
C ASN A 106 9.55 -9.63 -9.88
N LEU A 107 9.76 -10.56 -8.94
CA LEU A 107 11.05 -11.23 -8.74
C LEU A 107 11.37 -12.27 -9.83
N GLU A 108 10.34 -12.85 -10.44
CA GLU A 108 10.45 -13.88 -11.49
C GLU A 108 10.71 -13.33 -12.90
N GLN A 109 10.83 -12.00 -13.05
CA GLN A 109 11.01 -11.34 -14.35
C GLN A 109 12.40 -10.75 -14.54
#